data_AF-A0A2H0D7B3-F1
#
_entry.id   AF-A0A2H0D7B3-F1
#
_cell.length_a   1.000
_cell.length_b   1.000
_cell.length_c   1.000
_cell.angle_alpha   90.00
_cell.angle_beta   90.00
_cell.angle_gamma   90.00
#
_symmetry.space_group_name_H-M   'P 1'
#
loop_
_entity.id
_entity.type
_entity.pdbx_description
1 polymer ?
#
loop_
_entity_poly.entity_id
_entity_poly.type
_entity_poly.pdbx_seq_one_letter_code
_entity_poly.pdbx_strand_id
1 'polypeptide(L)'
;MKSIILMVMGILMISLVGCSSLKLAPANFAWSIETVLPVDQQGVVTEKRYSFSFNAKPLFFAEKGDSALYYDEELHIIKNEKGFYFITAKLFSGVYVFQESDGALSLTNKIAFEQKLSNPAFNSRLPWIELVDGESKYLLDNKGLKGN
;
A
#
# COMPACT_ATOMS: atom_id res chain seq x y z
N MET A 1 49.71 12.35 26.17
CA MET A 1 48.27 12.40 26.53
C MET A 1 47.53 13.58 25.89
N LYS A 2 47.97 14.83 26.03
CA LYS A 2 47.32 16.00 25.40
C LYS A 2 47.14 15.89 23.88
N SER A 3 48.15 15.38 23.16
CA SER A 3 48.10 15.20 21.70
C SER A 3 47.13 14.10 21.24
N ILE A 4 46.93 13.06 22.06
CA ILE A 4 45.95 11.99 21.79
C ILE A 4 44.52 12.53 22.00
N ILE A 5 44.31 13.33 23.04
CA ILE A 5 43.02 13.99 23.30
C ILE A 5 42.66 14.94 22.15
N LEU A 6 43.62 15.72 21.64
CA LEU A 6 43.41 16.60 20.48
C LEU A 6 43.09 15.82 19.19
N MET A 7 43.73 14.66 18.96
CA MET A 7 43.46 13.80 17.81
C MET A 7 42.08 13.14 17.88
N VAL A 8 41.67 12.65 19.05
CA VAL A 8 40.33 12.08 19.28
C VAL A 8 39.25 13.16 19.14
N MET A 9 39.50 14.38 19.61
CA MET A 9 38.58 15.51 19.47
C MET A 9 38.44 15.97 18.01
N GLY A 10 39.50 15.86 17.20
CA GLY A 10 39.47 16.12 15.76
C GLY A 10 38.67 15.06 14.98
N ILE A 11 38.82 13.78 15.31
CA ILE A 11 38.07 12.68 14.68
C ILE A 11 36.57 12.75 15.02
N LEU A 12 36.22 13.20 16.23
CA LEU A 12 34.83 13.35 16.69
C LEU A 12 34.09 14.50 15.99
N MET A 13 34.79 15.53 15.48
CA MET A 13 34.15 16.61 14.71
C MET A 13 33.80 16.21 13.27
N ILE A 14 34.52 15.23 12.70
CA ILE A 14 34.31 14.79 11.31
C ILE A 14 33.11 13.83 11.20
N SER A 15 32.67 13.20 12.30
CA SER A 15 31.53 12.27 12.30
C SER A 15 30.16 12.95 12.34
N LEU A 16 30.08 14.28 12.41
CA LEU A 16 28.82 15.03 12.49
C LEU A 16 28.36 15.66 11.15
N VAL A 17 29.07 15.44 10.04
CA VAL A 17 28.55 15.75 8.70
C VAL A 17 27.48 14.72 8.32
N GLY A 18 26.29 14.91 8.90
CA GLY A 18 25.09 14.22 8.48
C GLY A 18 24.75 14.63 7.04
N CYS A 19 24.55 13.64 6.17
CA CYS A 19 24.01 13.88 4.84
C CYS A 19 22.57 14.41 5.00
N SER A 20 22.39 15.74 4.94
CA SER A 20 21.06 16.33 4.93
C SER A 20 20.40 15.96 3.60
N SER A 21 19.50 14.99 3.61
CA SER A 21 18.72 14.67 2.42
C SER A 21 17.72 15.79 2.16
N LEU A 22 17.75 16.33 0.95
CA LEU A 22 16.74 17.29 0.49
C LEU A 22 15.38 16.57 0.50
N LYS A 23 14.42 17.08 1.28
CA LYS A 23 13.06 16.54 1.37
C LYS A 23 12.06 17.58 0.89
N LEU A 24 11.29 17.24 -0.13
CA LEU A 24 10.14 18.03 -0.58
C LEU A 24 8.89 17.53 0.15
N ALA A 25 8.24 18.40 0.91
CA ALA A 25 7.02 18.09 1.65
C ALA A 25 6.11 19.34 1.79
N PRO A 26 4.77 19.19 1.76
CA PRO A 26 4.05 17.94 1.55
C PRO A 26 4.04 17.51 0.08
N ALA A 27 4.09 16.21 -0.17
CA ALA A 27 3.80 15.61 -1.47
C ALA A 27 2.49 14.85 -1.35
N ASN A 28 1.69 14.84 -2.42
CA ASN A 28 0.44 14.08 -2.48
C ASN A 28 0.58 12.99 -3.55
N PHE A 29 0.63 11.73 -3.10
CA PHE A 29 0.74 10.57 -3.97
C PHE A 29 -0.59 9.88 -4.24
N ALA A 30 -1.71 10.47 -3.80
CA ALA A 30 -3.03 9.85 -3.90
C ALA A 30 -3.50 9.73 -5.34
N TRP A 31 -4.23 8.66 -5.62
CA TRP A 31 -5.07 8.58 -6.80
C TRP A 31 -6.44 9.16 -6.47
N SER A 32 -6.93 10.05 -7.33
CA SER A 32 -8.19 10.75 -7.11
C SER A 32 -9.42 9.84 -7.23
N ILE A 33 -9.28 8.71 -7.93
CA ILE A 33 -10.35 7.77 -8.26
C ILE A 33 -9.78 6.36 -8.09
N GLU A 34 -10.61 5.45 -7.57
CA GLU A 34 -10.34 4.01 -7.57
C GLU A 34 -10.14 3.50 -9.01
N THR A 35 -9.30 2.48 -9.13
CA THR A 35 -9.24 1.66 -10.34
C THR A 35 -9.72 0.25 -10.03
N VAL A 36 -10.69 -0.22 -10.82
CA VAL A 36 -11.10 -1.62 -10.89
C VAL A 36 -10.37 -2.25 -12.08
N LEU A 37 -9.52 -3.23 -11.82
CA LEU A 37 -8.64 -3.83 -12.84
C LEU A 37 -8.88 -5.33 -12.95
N PRO A 38 -9.10 -5.85 -14.17
CA PRO A 38 -9.15 -7.29 -14.38
C PRO A 38 -7.76 -7.91 -14.18
N VAL A 39 -7.75 -9.14 -13.68
CA VAL A 39 -6.54 -9.98 -13.67
C VAL A 39 -6.47 -10.74 -14.99
N ASP A 40 -5.36 -10.61 -15.72
CA ASP A 40 -5.20 -11.30 -17.00
C ASP A 40 -4.95 -12.81 -16.84
N GLN A 41 -4.89 -13.53 -17.97
CA GLN A 41 -4.68 -14.98 -17.97
C GLN A 41 -3.34 -15.41 -17.35
N GLN A 42 -2.34 -14.51 -17.34
CA GLN A 42 -1.04 -14.74 -16.75
C GLN A 42 -1.02 -14.45 -15.24
N GLY A 43 -2.12 -13.91 -14.69
CA GLY A 43 -2.24 -13.50 -13.30
C GLY A 43 -1.68 -12.10 -13.06
N VAL A 44 -1.50 -11.29 -14.10
CA VAL A 44 -0.95 -9.95 -14.03
C VAL A 44 -2.08 -8.92 -14.07
N VAL A 45 -1.93 -7.91 -13.22
CA VAL A 45 -2.80 -6.73 -13.17
C VAL A 45 -2.02 -5.57 -13.73
N THR A 46 -2.61 -4.83 -14.67
CA THR A 46 -1.96 -3.69 -15.34
C THR A 46 -2.84 -2.46 -15.30
N GLU A 47 -2.35 -1.39 -14.68
CA GLU A 47 -2.92 -0.05 -14.75
C GLU A 47 -2.12 0.82 -15.71
N LYS A 48 -2.77 1.23 -16.79
CA LYS A 48 -2.14 2.02 -17.85
C LYS A 48 -2.00 3.49 -17.48
N ARG A 49 -2.93 4.05 -16.70
CA ARG A 49 -2.95 5.48 -16.35
C ARG A 49 -1.80 5.87 -15.44
N TYR A 50 -1.51 5.02 -14.47
CA TYR A 50 -0.45 5.21 -13.48
C TYR A 50 0.78 4.34 -13.76
N SER A 51 0.80 3.67 -14.92
CA SER A 51 1.93 2.87 -15.43
C SER A 51 2.47 1.87 -14.42
N PHE A 52 1.61 1.11 -13.76
CA PHE A 52 2.03 0.09 -12.79
C PHE A 52 1.40 -1.28 -13.11
N SER A 53 2.15 -2.35 -12.87
CA SER A 53 1.69 -3.72 -13.08
C SER A 53 2.31 -4.66 -12.05
N PHE A 54 1.58 -5.70 -11.65
CA PHE A 54 2.06 -6.68 -10.68
C PHE A 54 1.40 -8.05 -10.86
N ASN A 55 2.07 -9.10 -10.36
CA ASN A 55 1.51 -10.45 -10.33
C ASN A 55 0.59 -10.61 -9.11
N ALA A 56 -0.70 -10.86 -9.35
CA ALA A 56 -1.74 -11.00 -8.33
C ALA A 56 -1.87 -12.42 -7.78
N LYS A 57 -1.25 -13.44 -8.38
CA LYS A 57 -1.37 -14.85 -7.92
C LYS A 57 -1.07 -15.06 -6.43
N PRO A 58 -0.02 -14.45 -5.85
CA PRO A 58 0.25 -14.59 -4.42
C PRO A 58 -0.88 -14.04 -3.54
N LEU A 59 -1.57 -12.99 -4.00
CA LEU A 59 -2.70 -12.39 -3.29
C LEU A 59 -3.91 -13.32 -3.30
N PHE A 60 -4.25 -13.90 -4.44
CA PHE A 60 -5.36 -14.88 -4.53
C PHE A 60 -5.05 -16.17 -3.76
N PHE A 61 -3.81 -16.63 -3.77
CA PHE A 61 -3.40 -17.76 -2.93
C PHE A 61 -3.58 -17.46 -1.44
N ALA A 62 -3.16 -16.28 -0.99
CA ALA A 62 -3.34 -15.86 0.41
C ALA A 62 -4.81 -15.77 0.83
N GLU A 63 -5.71 -15.47 -0.11
CA GLU A 63 -7.13 -15.27 0.18
C GLU A 63 -8.00 -16.53 0.01
N LYS A 64 -7.69 -17.35 -1.00
CA LYS A 64 -8.52 -18.48 -1.40
C LYS A 64 -7.84 -19.84 -1.22
N GLY A 65 -6.56 -19.86 -0.86
CA GLY A 65 -5.76 -21.08 -0.77
C GLY A 65 -5.41 -21.71 -2.12
N ASP A 66 -5.79 -21.07 -3.22
CA ASP A 66 -5.56 -21.55 -4.58
C ASP A 66 -5.17 -20.38 -5.50
N SER A 67 -3.96 -20.49 -6.05
CA SER A 67 -3.37 -19.50 -6.96
C SER A 67 -3.96 -19.51 -8.36
N ALA A 68 -4.90 -20.40 -8.69
CA ALA A 68 -5.63 -20.45 -9.96
C ALA A 68 -7.00 -19.77 -9.88
N LEU A 69 -7.51 -19.42 -8.69
CA LEU A 69 -8.83 -18.80 -8.52
C LEU A 69 -8.84 -17.26 -8.74
N TYR A 70 -7.99 -16.79 -9.65
CA TYR A 70 -7.91 -15.39 -10.09
C TYR A 70 -8.61 -15.14 -11.43
N TYR A 71 -8.92 -16.18 -12.20
CA TYR A 71 -9.55 -16.02 -13.51
C TYR A 71 -10.91 -15.33 -13.35
N ASP A 72 -11.16 -14.32 -14.20
CA ASP A 72 -12.36 -13.48 -14.21
C ASP A 72 -12.60 -12.65 -12.93
N GLU A 73 -11.58 -12.50 -12.08
CA GLU A 73 -11.66 -11.63 -10.89
C GLU A 73 -11.20 -10.21 -11.21
N GLU A 74 -11.82 -9.25 -10.53
CA GLU A 74 -11.45 -7.83 -10.59
C GLU A 74 -10.84 -7.39 -9.26
N LEU A 75 -9.69 -6.73 -9.32
CA LEU A 75 -9.09 -6.07 -8.16
C LEU A 75 -9.50 -4.61 -8.10
N HIS A 76 -9.99 -4.23 -6.93
CA HIS A 76 -10.25 -2.86 -6.52
C HIS A 76 -8.98 -2.27 -5.92
N ILE A 77 -8.49 -1.17 -6.48
CA ILE A 77 -7.21 -0.57 -6.08
C ILE A 77 -7.34 0.95 -5.95
N ILE A 78 -6.85 1.50 -4.84
CA ILE A 78 -6.68 2.94 -4.66
C ILE A 78 -5.37 3.25 -3.93
N LYS A 79 -4.75 4.39 -4.23
CA LYS A 79 -3.53 4.86 -3.55
C LYS A 79 -3.85 6.10 -2.71
N ASN A 80 -3.43 6.13 -1.45
CA ASN A 80 -3.62 7.29 -0.58
C ASN A 80 -2.49 8.33 -0.70
N GLU A 81 -2.62 9.45 0.00
CA GLU A 81 -1.69 10.58 -0.08
C GLU A 81 -0.28 10.26 0.42
N LYS A 82 -0.16 9.23 1.27
CA LYS A 82 1.11 8.73 1.82
C LYS A 82 1.78 7.69 0.90
N GLY A 83 1.15 7.33 -0.20
CA GLY A 83 1.67 6.40 -1.19
C GLY A 83 1.40 4.92 -0.90
N PHE A 84 0.48 4.61 0.01
CA PHE A 84 0.03 3.23 0.26
C PHE A 84 -1.07 2.83 -0.72
N TYR A 85 -0.97 1.62 -1.25
CA TYR A 85 -1.97 1.00 -2.09
C TYR A 85 -2.92 0.18 -1.22
N PHE A 86 -4.22 0.36 -1.40
CA PHE A 86 -5.28 -0.43 -0.81
C PHE A 86 -5.84 -1.32 -1.90
N ILE A 87 -5.78 -2.63 -1.70
CA ILE A 87 -6.16 -3.64 -2.69
C ILE A 87 -7.18 -4.58 -2.07
N THR A 88 -8.29 -4.81 -2.75
CA THR A 88 -9.28 -5.83 -2.37
C THR A 88 -9.99 -6.39 -3.60
N ALA A 89 -10.86 -7.37 -3.39
CA ALA A 89 -11.73 -7.92 -4.41
C ALA A 89 -13.01 -8.46 -3.78
N LYS A 90 -13.95 -8.84 -4.62
CA LYS A 90 -15.10 -9.64 -4.20
C LYS A 90 -14.65 -10.93 -3.50
N LEU A 91 -15.36 -11.28 -2.43
CA LEU A 91 -15.11 -12.42 -1.55
C LEU A 91 -13.78 -12.41 -0.79
N PHE A 92 -13.06 -11.28 -0.77
CA PHE A 92 -11.89 -11.12 0.09
C PHE A 92 -12.32 -10.92 1.55
N SER A 93 -11.57 -11.48 2.48
CA SER A 93 -11.68 -11.32 3.94
C SER A 93 -11.03 -10.03 4.45
N GLY A 94 -10.53 -9.17 3.56
CA GLY A 94 -9.73 -8.03 3.95
C GLY A 94 -9.39 -7.05 2.83
N VAL A 95 -8.90 -5.89 3.26
CA VAL A 95 -8.17 -4.95 2.41
C VAL A 95 -6.68 -5.10 2.70
N TYR A 96 -5.91 -5.35 1.65
CA TYR A 96 -4.46 -5.49 1.71
C TYR A 96 -3.81 -4.14 1.45
N VAL A 97 -2.94 -3.72 2.36
CA VAL A 97 -2.24 -2.44 2.30
C VAL A 97 -0.79 -2.70 1.89
N PHE A 98 -0.40 -2.22 0.73
CA PHE A 98 0.94 -2.34 0.19
C PHE A 98 1.66 -0.99 0.15
N GLN A 99 2.98 -1.04 0.19
CA GLN A 99 3.86 0.08 -0.10
C GLN A 99 4.86 -0.35 -1.19
N GLU A 100 5.28 0.59 -2.02
CA GLU A 100 6.35 0.36 -2.98
C GLU A 100 7.71 0.30 -2.27
N SER A 101 8.47 -0.78 -2.47
CA SER A 101 9.85 -0.95 -2.02
C SER A 101 10.61 -1.81 -3.01
N ASP A 102 11.81 -1.38 -3.40
CA ASP A 102 12.76 -2.15 -4.23
C ASP A 102 12.14 -2.74 -5.53
N GLY A 103 11.28 -1.96 -6.20
CA GLY A 103 10.59 -2.38 -7.43
C GLY A 103 9.46 -3.40 -7.21
N ALA A 104 8.97 -3.55 -5.98
CA ALA A 104 7.90 -4.46 -5.60
C ALA A 104 6.82 -3.77 -4.75
N LEU A 105 5.65 -4.41 -4.66
CA LEU A 105 4.64 -4.09 -3.66
C LEU A 105 4.87 -4.95 -2.41
N SER A 106 5.32 -4.33 -1.33
CA SER A 106 5.54 -4.99 -0.04
C SER A 106 4.30 -4.86 0.84
N LEU A 107 3.78 -5.99 1.31
CA LEU A 107 2.63 -6.02 2.20
C LEU A 107 3.01 -5.35 3.52
N THR A 108 2.30 -4.29 3.88
CA THR A 108 2.50 -3.55 5.12
C THR A 108 1.46 -3.94 6.16
N ASN A 109 0.22 -4.19 5.74
CA ASN A 109 -0.87 -4.53 6.64
C ASN A 109 -1.99 -5.30 5.90
N LYS A 110 -2.79 -6.07 6.65
CA LYS A 110 -4.07 -6.61 6.20
C LYS A 110 -5.15 -6.11 7.16
N ILE A 111 -6.06 -5.29 6.66
CA ILE A 111 -7.24 -4.85 7.40
C ILE A 111 -8.30 -5.94 7.22
N ALA A 112 -8.44 -6.81 8.23
CA ALA A 112 -9.36 -7.93 8.17
C ALA A 112 -10.80 -7.53 8.52
N PHE A 113 -11.76 -8.23 7.92
CA PHE A 113 -13.18 -8.15 8.22
C PHE A 113 -13.69 -9.52 8.67
N GLU A 114 -14.68 -9.56 9.55
CA GLU A 114 -15.28 -10.82 10.02
C GLU A 114 -15.99 -11.58 8.90
N GLN A 115 -16.59 -10.84 7.98
CA GLN A 115 -17.29 -11.37 6.83
C GLN A 115 -16.50 -11.04 5.55
N LYS A 116 -16.61 -11.92 4.56
CA LYS A 116 -16.05 -11.68 3.24
C LYS A 116 -16.80 -10.53 2.58
N LEU A 117 -16.05 -9.65 1.93
CA LEU A 117 -16.57 -8.51 1.18
C LEU A 117 -17.41 -9.00 0.00
N SER A 118 -18.56 -8.38 -0.22
CA SER A 118 -19.50 -8.84 -1.26
C SER A 118 -19.36 -8.05 -2.55
N ASN A 119 -19.34 -6.73 -2.43
CA ASN A 119 -19.27 -5.75 -3.51
C ASN A 119 -18.45 -4.53 -3.03
N PRO A 120 -17.14 -4.69 -2.81
CA PRO A 120 -16.30 -3.61 -2.32
C PRO A 120 -16.14 -2.50 -3.37
N ALA A 121 -16.04 -1.26 -2.92
CA ALA A 121 -15.64 -0.11 -3.74
C ALA A 121 -14.92 0.91 -2.86
N PHE A 122 -13.96 1.63 -3.42
CA PHE A 122 -13.17 2.64 -2.71
C PHE A 122 -13.54 4.06 -3.13
N ASN A 123 -13.68 4.94 -2.13
CA ASN A 123 -13.76 6.38 -2.31
C ASN A 123 -12.57 7.07 -1.64
N SER A 124 -12.03 8.09 -2.30
CA SER A 124 -11.03 8.96 -1.69
C SER A 124 -11.70 9.94 -0.70
N ARG A 125 -11.29 9.90 0.58
CA ARG A 125 -11.83 10.74 1.67
C ARG A 125 -10.70 11.27 2.54
N LEU A 126 -9.84 12.13 1.97
CA LEU A 126 -8.64 12.62 2.65
C LEU A 126 -8.89 12.99 4.13
N PRO A 127 -8.07 12.49 5.08
CA PRO A 127 -6.84 11.70 4.90
C PRO A 127 -7.06 10.17 4.86
N TRP A 128 -8.29 9.73 4.65
CA TRP A 128 -8.71 8.33 4.69
C TRP A 128 -9.11 7.80 3.31
N ILE A 129 -9.19 6.47 3.23
CA ILE A 129 -9.90 5.77 2.16
C ILE A 129 -11.21 5.26 2.74
N GLU A 130 -12.33 5.53 2.09
CA GLU A 130 -13.62 4.95 2.44
C GLU A 130 -13.82 3.67 1.63
N LEU A 131 -13.94 2.53 2.30
CA LEU A 131 -14.44 1.29 1.71
C LEU A 131 -15.95 1.26 1.87
N VAL A 132 -16.66 1.06 0.77
CA VAL A 132 -18.10 0.79 0.73
C VAL A 132 -18.29 -0.66 0.34
N ASP A 133 -19.09 -1.40 1.10
CA ASP A 133 -19.50 -2.77 0.77
C ASP A 133 -21.00 -2.94 1.04
N GLY A 134 -21.81 -2.75 0.00
CA GLY A 134 -23.26 -2.64 0.14
C GLY A 134 -23.67 -1.42 0.98
N GLU A 135 -24.33 -1.66 2.12
CA GLU A 135 -24.73 -0.62 3.07
C GLU A 135 -23.60 -0.25 4.05
N SER A 136 -22.58 -1.11 4.19
CA SER A 136 -21.49 -0.92 5.12
C SER A 136 -20.47 0.09 4.59
N LYS A 137 -19.98 0.96 5.48
CA LYS A 137 -18.93 1.95 5.17
C LYS A 137 -17.86 1.93 6.23
N TYR A 138 -16.61 1.92 5.80
CA TYR A 138 -15.45 1.86 6.67
C TYR A 138 -14.43 2.92 6.26
N LEU A 139 -13.93 3.70 7.21
CA LEU A 139 -12.79 4.59 6.98
C LEU A 139 -11.49 3.83 7.28
N LEU A 140 -10.56 3.87 6.34
CA LEU A 140 -9.31 3.13 6.38
C LEU A 140 -8.12 4.09 6.36
N ASP A 141 -7.09 3.77 7.14
CA ASP A 141 -5.72 4.23 6.89
C ASP A 141 -4.78 3.03 6.75
N ASN A 142 -3.49 3.30 6.56
CA ASN A 142 -2.49 2.24 6.41
C ASN A 142 -2.32 1.36 7.67
N LYS A 143 -2.81 1.78 8.84
CA LYS A 143 -2.76 1.04 10.10
C LYS A 143 -4.03 0.25 10.38
N GLY A 144 -5.17 0.62 9.80
CA GLY A 144 -6.42 -0.12 9.97
C GLY A 144 -7.68 0.76 9.86
N LEU A 145 -8.75 0.30 10.49
CA LEU A 145 -10.02 1.01 10.60
C LEU A 145 -9.88 2.31 11.41
N LYS A 146 -10.61 3.35 11.02
CA LYS A 146 -10.73 4.63 11.72
C LYS A 146 -12.16 4.92 12.14
N GLY A 147 -12.31 5.25 13.42
CA GLY A 147 -13.60 5.48 14.04
C GLY A 147 -14.24 4.16 14.47
N ASN A 148 -14.36 3.97 15.78
CA ASN A 148 -15.51 3.27 16.36
C ASN A 148 -16.50 4.35 16.78
#